data_AF-A0A1Y1QA99-F1
#
_entry.id   AF-A0A1Y1QA99-F1
#
_cell.length_a   1.000
_cell.length_b   1.000
_cell.length_c   1.000
_cell.angle_alpha   90.00
_cell.angle_beta   90.00
_cell.angle_gamma   90.00
#
_symmetry.space_group_name_H-M   'P 1'
#
loop_
_entity.id
_entity.type
_entity.pdbx_description
1 polymer ?
#
loop_
_entity_poly.entity_id
_entity_poly.type
_entity_poly.pdbx_seq_one_letter_code
_entity_poly.pdbx_strand_id
1 'polypeptide(L)'
;MWLLEGVGLIEDNQLAWMSQEIAALLVKHLPEGKAVALSGEVARFKSQTRVQVFGSNAEGKAVFSINAVLRHPPPRHLNVRCVTNNND
;
A
#
# COMPACT_ATOMS: atom_id res chain seq x y z
N MET A 1 -29.42 12.68 -0.38
CA MET A 1 -28.45 11.83 0.34
C MET A 1 -27.28 11.58 -0.62
N TRP A 2 -26.29 12.49 -0.65
CA TRP A 2 -25.22 12.51 -1.68
C TRP A 2 -23.80 12.66 -1.08
N LEU A 3 -23.68 12.69 0.25
CA LEU A 3 -22.41 13.01 0.92
C LEU A 3 -21.44 11.81 1.04
N LEU A 4 -21.92 10.57 0.92
CA LEU A 4 -21.09 9.39 1.18
C LEU A 4 -20.25 8.95 -0.03
N GLU A 5 -20.71 9.18 -1.26
CA GLU A 5 -19.98 8.78 -2.47
C GLU A 5 -18.70 9.60 -2.68
N GLY A 6 -18.73 10.89 -2.32
CA GLY A 6 -17.55 11.77 -2.40
C GLY A 6 -16.48 11.44 -1.37
N VAL A 7 -16.86 11.02 -0.16
CA VAL A 7 -15.93 10.68 0.93
C VAL A 7 -15.13 9.41 0.59
N GLY A 8 -15.81 8.36 0.08
CA GLY A 8 -15.12 7.12 -0.29
C GLY A 8 -14.08 7.28 -1.40
N LEU A 9 -14.35 8.12 -2.40
CA LEU A 9 -13.39 8.41 -3.49
C LEU A 9 -12.15 9.16 -3.00
N ILE A 10 -12.29 10.04 -2.00
CA ILE A 10 -11.16 10.78 -1.40
C ILE A 10 -10.29 9.80 -0.62
N GLU A 11 -10.89 8.95 0.20
CA GLU A 11 -10.17 7.95 1.01
C GLU A 11 -9.44 6.91 0.13
N ASP A 12 -10.05 6.48 -0.97
CA ASP A 12 -9.43 5.55 -1.92
C ASP A 12 -8.19 6.14 -2.59
N ASN A 13 -8.25 7.40 -3.01
CA ASN A 13 -7.11 8.09 -3.61
C ASN A 13 -6.01 8.36 -2.58
N GLN A 14 -6.40 8.69 -1.35
CA GLN A 14 -5.46 8.87 -0.25
C GLN A 14 -4.71 7.59 0.09
N LEU A 15 -5.38 6.43 0.09
CA LEU A 15 -4.73 5.14 0.30
C LEU A 15 -3.66 4.86 -0.78
N ALA A 16 -3.97 5.13 -2.04
CA ALA A 16 -3.03 4.95 -3.14
C ALA A 16 -1.81 5.87 -3.01
N TRP A 17 -2.04 7.15 -2.68
CA TRP A 17 -0.97 8.13 -2.47
C TRP A 17 -0.06 7.76 -1.30
N MET A 18 -0.63 7.43 -0.14
CA MET A 18 0.14 6.99 1.03
C MET A 18 0.97 5.72 0.73
N SER A 19 0.40 4.77 -0.02
CA SER A 19 1.13 3.55 -0.40
C SER A 19 2.33 3.85 -1.31
N GLN A 20 2.19 4.82 -2.21
CA GLN A 20 3.30 5.28 -3.06
C GLN A 20 4.38 6.01 -2.24
N GLU A 21 4.00 6.85 -1.27
CA GLU A 21 4.96 7.51 -0.39
C GLU A 21 5.77 6.50 0.44
N ILE A 22 5.12 5.48 1.00
CA ILE A 22 5.80 4.40 1.71
C ILE A 22 6.76 3.66 0.77
N ALA A 23 6.34 3.36 -0.47
CA ALA A 23 7.22 2.71 -1.45
C ALA A 23 8.46 3.55 -1.77
N ALA A 24 8.28 4.86 -1.96
CA ALA A 24 9.40 5.78 -2.19
C ALA A 24 10.34 5.86 -0.99
N LEU A 25 9.80 5.86 0.23
CA LEU A 25 10.59 5.80 1.46
C LEU A 25 11.38 4.50 1.57
N LEU A 26 10.78 3.35 1.26
CA LEU A 26 11.47 2.07 1.25
C LEU A 26 12.64 2.07 0.26
N VAL A 27 12.45 2.60 -0.95
CA VAL A 27 13.53 2.72 -1.96
C VAL A 27 14.71 3.53 -1.43
N LYS A 28 14.45 4.65 -0.72
CA LYS A 28 15.52 5.49 -0.14
C LYS A 28 16.35 4.77 0.93
N HIS A 29 15.81 3.74 1.58
CA HIS A 29 16.50 2.99 2.63
C HIS A 29 17.14 1.70 2.11
N LEU A 30 17.10 1.46 0.80
CA LEU A 30 17.83 0.35 0.20
C LEU A 30 19.33 0.67 0.13
N PRO A 31 20.21 -0.35 0.21
CA PRO A 31 21.65 -0.18 0.06
C PRO A 31 22.01 0.56 -1.23
N GLU A 32 23.02 1.42 -1.16
CA GLU A 32 23.53 2.20 -2.30
C GLU A 32 23.83 1.28 -3.51
N GLY A 33 23.48 1.75 -4.71
CA GLY A 33 23.68 1.02 -5.96
C GLY A 33 22.54 0.07 -6.37
N LYS A 34 21.51 -0.14 -5.52
CA LYS A 34 20.33 -0.93 -5.90
C LYS A 34 19.26 -0.06 -6.56
N ALA A 35 19.27 0.00 -7.89
CA ALA A 35 18.15 0.56 -8.63
C ALA A 35 16.91 -0.32 -8.45
N VAL A 36 15.80 0.29 -8.01
CA VAL A 36 14.51 -0.38 -7.85
C VAL A 36 13.45 0.34 -8.67
N ALA A 37 12.79 -0.40 -9.55
CA ALA A 37 11.60 0.04 -10.26
C ALA A 37 10.37 -0.21 -9.39
N LEU A 38 9.45 0.75 -9.36
CA LEU A 38 8.17 0.62 -8.67
C LEU A 38 7.06 0.38 -9.69
N SER A 39 6.20 -0.59 -9.41
CA SER A 39 4.92 -0.78 -10.09
C SER A 39 3.80 -0.86 -9.06
N GLY A 40 2.62 -0.35 -9.40
CA GLY A 40 1.51 -0.36 -8.46
C GLY A 40 0.16 -0.42 -9.15
N GLU A 41 -0.78 -1.09 -8.49
CA GLU A 41 -2.15 -1.27 -8.96
C GLU A 41 -3.13 -0.93 -7.84
N VAL A 42 -4.28 -0.37 -8.24
CA VAL A 42 -5.38 -0.04 -7.33
C VAL A 42 -6.63 -0.73 -7.84
N ALA A 43 -7.20 -1.60 -7.00
CA ALA A 43 -8.46 -2.28 -7.29
C ALA A 43 -9.53 -1.81 -6.32
N ARG A 44 -10.56 -1.14 -6.85
CA ARG A 44 -11.71 -0.63 -6.08
C ARG A 44 -12.87 -1.61 -6.18
N PHE A 45 -13.38 -2.04 -5.04
CA PHE A 45 -14.57 -2.89 -4.91
C PHE A 45 -15.60 -2.20 -4.04
N LYS A 46 -16.86 -2.64 -4.12
CA LYS A 46 -17.95 -2.07 -3.28
C LYS A 46 -17.68 -2.13 -1.78
N SER A 47 -16.96 -3.16 -1.31
CA SER A 47 -16.71 -3.41 0.11
C SER A 47 -15.29 -3.07 0.57
N GLN A 48 -14.38 -2.73 -0.35
CA GLN A 48 -12.99 -2.46 -0.03
C GLN A 48 -12.25 -1.85 -1.21
N THR A 49 -11.18 -1.14 -0.91
CA THR A 49 -10.16 -0.73 -1.87
C THR A 49 -8.86 -1.41 -1.53
N ARG A 50 -8.20 -1.98 -2.54
CA ARG A 50 -6.91 -2.64 -2.41
C ARG A 50 -5.87 -1.88 -3.21
N VAL A 51 -4.73 -1.64 -2.59
CA VAL A 51 -3.54 -1.08 -3.25
C VAL A 51 -2.42 -2.09 -3.10
N GLN A 52 -1.82 -2.44 -4.22
CA GLN A 52 -0.65 -3.31 -4.27
C GLN A 52 0.48 -2.56 -4.95
N VAL A 53 1.63 -2.47 -4.29
CA VAL A 53 2.86 -1.91 -4.87
C VAL A 53 3.96 -2.96 -4.82
N PHE A 54 4.77 -3.04 -5.85
CA PHE A 54 5.93 -3.90 -5.95
C PHE A 54 7.17 -3.07 -6.23
N GLY A 55 8.26 -3.38 -5.52
CA GLY A 55 9.59 -2.92 -5.87
C GLY A 55 10.40 -4.07 -6.46
N SER A 56 10.91 -3.90 -7.68
CA SER A 56 11.77 -4.89 -8.35
C SER A 56 13.13 -4.31 -8.72
N ASN A 57 14.18 -5.14 -8.69
CA ASN A 57 15.52 -4.72 -9.14
C ASN A 57 15.63 -4.76 -10.68
N ALA A 58 16.78 -4.38 -11.22
CA ALA A 58 17.05 -4.40 -12.67
C ALA A 58 16.95 -5.81 -13.30
N GLU A 59 17.07 -6.89 -12.52
CA GLU A 59 16.90 -8.27 -12.96
C GLU A 59 15.43 -8.74 -12.93
N GLY A 60 14.51 -7.86 -12.51
CA GLY A 60 13.09 -8.18 -12.34
C GLY A 60 12.77 -8.97 -11.05
N LYS A 61 13.73 -9.16 -10.14
CA LYS A 61 13.50 -9.82 -8.86
C LYS A 61 12.80 -8.89 -7.88
N ALA A 62 11.79 -9.42 -7.19
CA ALA A 62 11.07 -8.69 -6.15
C ALA A 62 11.98 -8.38 -4.96
N VAL A 63 12.05 -7.10 -4.58
CA VAL A 63 12.80 -6.60 -3.41
C VAL A 63 11.86 -6.41 -2.23
N PHE A 64 10.69 -5.82 -2.48
CA PHE A 64 9.63 -5.67 -1.47
C PHE A 64 8.27 -5.59 -2.14
N SER A 65 7.22 -5.73 -1.34
CA SER A 65 5.85 -5.46 -1.75
C SER A 65 5.08 -4.77 -0.63
N ILE A 66 4.13 -3.92 -1.01
CA ILE A 66 3.19 -3.27 -0.09
C ILE A 66 1.80 -3.71 -0.49
N ASN A 67 1.04 -4.24 0.47
CA ASN A 67 -0.36 -4.57 0.31
C ASN A 67 -1.16 -3.79 1.35
N ALA A 68 -2.03 -2.89 0.88
CA ALA A 68 -2.88 -2.09 1.72
C ALA A 68 -4.36 -2.31 1.35
N VAL A 69 -5.20 -2.45 2.37
CA VAL A 69 -6.64 -2.69 2.20
C VAL A 69 -7.42 -1.71 3.07
N LEU A 70 -8.22 -0.87 2.44
CA LEU A 70 -9.24 -0.05 3.10
C LEU A 70 -10.58 -0.77 2.97
N ARG A 71 -11.30 -0.97 4.08
CA ARG A 71 -12.61 -1.65 4.10
C ARG A 71 -13.74 -0.64 4.20
N HIS A 72 -14.83 -0.94 3.49
CA HIS A 72 -16.04 -0.12 3.40
C HIS A 72 -17.26 -0.93 3.90
N PRO A 73 -17.98 -0.48 4.95
CA PRO A 73 -17.64 0.64 5.83
C PRO A 73 -16.41 0.35 6.69
N PRO A 74 -15.79 1.38 7.27
CA PRO A 74 -14.66 1.20 8.18
C PRO A 74 -15.01 0.23 9.33
N PRO A 75 -14.07 -0.63 9.77
CA PRO A 75 -14.31 -1.52 10.88
C PRO A 75 -14.56 -0.73 12.18
N ARG A 76 -15.55 -1.15 12.96
CA ARG A 76 -15.93 -0.48 14.22
C ARG A 76 -14.87 -0.61 15.33
N HIS A 77 -14.02 -1.63 15.24
CA HIS A 77 -12.94 -1.89 16.19
C HIS A 77 -11.65 -2.16 15.42
N LEU A 78 -10.63 -1.34 15.65
CA LEU A 78 -9.28 -1.52 15.10
C LEU A 78 -8.49 -2.41 16.04
N ASN A 79 -8.00 -3.55 15.54
CA ASN A 79 -7.18 -4.47 16.31
C ASN A 79 -5.77 -4.49 15.69
N VAL A 80 -4.90 -3.59 16.15
CA VAL A 80 -3.55 -3.41 15.63
C VAL A 80 -2.61 -4.37 16.36
N ARG A 81 -1.92 -5.25 15.62
CA ARG A 81 -0.92 -6.19 16.16
C ARG A 81 0.39 -6.02 15.40
N CYS A 82 1.46 -5.66 16.11
CA CYS A 82 2.82 -5.66 15.57
C CYS A 82 3.47 -7.02 15.88
N VAL A 83 4.00 -7.69 14.86
CA VAL A 83 4.71 -8.97 15.01
C VAL A 83 6.04 -8.83 14.28
N THR A 84 7.14 -8.98 15.01
CA THR A 84 8.50 -9.02 14.47
C THR A 84 8.97 -10.47 14.50
N ASN A 85 9.22 -11.06 13.33
CA ASN A 85 9.86 -12.36 13.24
C ASN A 85 11.37 -12.13 13.12
N ASN A 86 12.11 -12.37 14.21
CA ASN A 86 13.55 -12.52 14.12
C ASN A 86 13.81 -13.94 13.59
N ASN A 87 14.23 -14.03 12.32
CA ASN A 87 14.87 -15.24 11.83
C ASN A 87 16.33 -15.15 12.28
N ASP A 88 16.66 -15.84 13.37
CA ASP A 88 18.04 -16.27 13.66
C ASP A 88 18.46 -17.36 12.65
#